data_AF-A0A8J7WR04-F1
#
_entry.id   AF-A0A8J7WR04-F1
#
_cell.length_a   1.000
_cell.length_b   1.000
_cell.length_c   1.000
_cell.angle_alpha   90.00
_cell.angle_beta   90.00
_cell.angle_gamma   90.00
#
_symmetry.space_group_name_H-M   'P 1'
#
loop_
_entity.id
_entity.type
_entity.pdbx_description
1 polymer ?
#
loop_
_entity_poly.entity_id
_entity_poly.type
_entity_poly.pdbx_seq_one_letter_code
_entity_poly.pdbx_strand_id
1 'polypeptide(L)'
;MRAGSAWSRCAQAEADARRVEAGGGDGPGPAGVLIAAALVGIGTSVITPLGFTALAACTEPERLGASMGAAELGRELGDAGGPLLVGAMAVAAGPGAGFGALAALTALAAPIVRNRLPRDAGGESTPGTGRSANLGRELSPTATRSRGLGSVGECLKGRIR
;
A
#
# COMPACT_ATOMS: atom_id res chain seq x y z
N MET A 1 26.98 8.85 45.66
CA MET A 1 26.34 10.12 45.21
C MET A 1 26.07 10.06 43.69
N ARG A 2 24.91 9.56 43.24
CA ARG A 2 24.46 9.59 41.82
C ARG A 2 22.95 9.94 41.67
N ALA A 3 22.29 10.30 42.77
CA ALA A 3 20.85 10.58 42.80
C ALA A 3 20.46 11.89 42.08
N GLY A 4 21.38 12.87 42.01
CA GLY A 4 21.11 14.15 41.33
C GLY A 4 20.81 14.02 39.83
N SER A 5 21.46 13.07 39.14
CA SER A 5 21.33 12.94 37.67
C SER A 5 19.96 12.42 37.20
N ALA A 6 19.26 11.63 38.04
CA ALA A 6 17.94 11.11 37.69
C ALA A 6 16.86 12.20 37.80
N TRP A 7 16.96 13.04 38.84
CA TRP A 7 16.06 14.16 39.04
C TRP A 7 16.21 15.22 37.95
N SER A 8 17.43 15.52 37.53
CA SER A 8 17.70 16.41 36.39
C SER A 8 17.08 15.90 35.09
N ARG A 9 17.11 14.58 34.83
CA ARG A 9 16.51 13.98 33.62
C ARG A 9 14.99 14.01 33.64
N CYS A 10 14.35 13.76 34.78
CA CYS A 10 12.90 13.90 34.92
C CYS A 10 12.45 15.35 34.71
N ALA A 11 13.17 16.30 35.33
CA ALA A 11 12.88 17.73 35.17
C ALA A 11 13.08 18.19 33.70
N GLN A 12 14.10 17.68 33.02
CA GLN A 12 14.34 17.96 31.60
C GLN A 12 13.22 17.37 30.72
N ALA A 13 12.79 16.13 30.98
CA ALA A 13 11.72 15.49 30.23
C ALA A 13 10.36 16.19 30.39
N GLU A 14 10.07 16.70 31.59
CA GLU A 14 8.83 17.47 31.84
C GLU A 14 8.87 18.85 31.17
N ALA A 15 10.05 19.50 31.12
CA ALA A 15 10.24 20.74 30.38
C ALA A 15 10.10 20.55 28.86
N ASP A 16 10.59 19.43 28.32
CA ASP A 16 10.45 19.08 26.91
C ASP A 16 8.99 18.75 26.56
N ALA A 17 8.25 18.06 27.43
CA ALA A 17 6.82 17.82 27.25
C ALA A 17 6.03 19.13 27.16
N ARG A 18 6.30 20.10 28.06
CA ARG A 18 5.66 21.42 28.05
C ARG A 18 6.03 22.25 26.81
N ARG A 19 7.22 22.06 26.22
CA ARG A 19 7.63 22.72 24.97
C ARG A 19 6.93 22.16 23.74
N VAL A 20 6.68 20.85 23.71
CA VAL A 20 5.88 20.19 22.67
C VAL A 20 4.43 20.70 22.70
N GLU A 21 3.87 20.90 23.90
CA GLU A 21 2.54 21.49 24.09
C GLU A 21 2.48 22.97 23.69
N ALA A 22 3.55 23.73 23.95
CA ALA A 22 3.66 25.15 23.62
C ALA A 22 3.99 25.43 22.14
N GLY A 23 4.19 24.39 21.30
CA GLY A 23 4.46 24.55 19.86
C GLY A 23 5.80 25.21 19.52
N GLY A 24 6.74 25.27 20.47
CA GLY A 24 8.00 26.03 20.35
C GLY A 24 9.25 25.20 20.04
N GLY A 25 9.09 23.99 19.48
CA GLY A 25 10.22 23.13 19.09
C GLY A 25 10.44 23.11 17.57
N ASP A 26 11.68 22.85 17.14
CA ASP A 26 12.11 22.73 15.73
C ASP A 26 11.50 21.52 14.98
N GLY A 27 10.37 20.97 15.44
CA GLY A 27 9.70 19.77 14.93
C GLY A 27 8.19 19.96 14.76
N PRO A 28 7.49 18.98 14.15
CA PRO A 28 6.05 19.10 13.92
C PRO A 28 5.30 19.16 15.25
N GLY A 29 4.57 20.26 15.47
CA GLY A 29 3.65 20.38 16.60
C GLY A 29 2.49 19.36 16.53
N PRO A 30 1.66 19.25 17.58
CA PRO A 30 0.61 18.24 17.68
C PRO A 30 -0.37 18.27 16.50
N ALA A 31 -0.71 19.46 15.99
CA ALA A 31 -1.54 19.60 14.79
C ALA A 31 -0.88 18.96 13.55
N GLY A 32 0.43 19.14 13.37
CA GLY A 32 1.19 18.53 12.27
C GLY A 32 1.19 16.99 12.35
N VAL A 33 1.32 16.44 13.56
CA VAL A 33 1.24 14.99 13.80
C VAL A 33 -0.15 14.45 13.48
N LEU A 34 -1.23 15.14 13.89
CA LEU A 34 -2.61 14.74 13.59
C LEU A 34 -2.91 14.75 12.09
N ILE A 35 -2.45 15.78 11.36
CA ILE A 35 -2.60 15.86 9.91
C ILE A 35 -1.84 14.71 9.24
N ALA A 36 -0.59 14.45 9.66
CA ALA A 36 0.19 13.34 9.13
C ALA A 36 -0.49 11.98 9.39
N ALA A 37 -1.00 11.76 10.60
CA ALA A 37 -1.73 10.54 10.95
C ALA A 37 -3.00 10.36 10.11
N ALA A 38 -3.77 11.43 9.89
CA ALA A 38 -4.97 11.40 9.04
C ALA A 38 -4.62 11.06 7.59
N LEU A 39 -3.59 11.69 7.02
CA LEU A 39 -3.14 11.41 5.66
C LEU A 39 -2.66 9.96 5.49
N VAL A 40 -1.88 9.46 6.45
CA VAL A 40 -1.42 8.06 6.46
C VAL A 40 -2.61 7.10 6.57
N GLY A 41 -3.56 7.38 7.46
CA GLY A 41 -4.77 6.54 7.63
C GLY A 41 -5.62 6.49 6.36
N ILE A 42 -5.91 7.64 5.76
CA ILE A 42 -6.67 7.71 4.50
C ILE A 42 -5.93 6.98 3.38
N GLY A 43 -4.64 7.25 3.20
CA GLY A 43 -3.83 6.57 2.17
C GLY A 43 -3.83 5.05 2.34
N THR A 44 -3.55 4.57 3.56
CA THR A 44 -3.46 3.13 3.86
C THR A 44 -4.80 2.43 3.65
N SER A 45 -5.90 3.03 4.11
CA SER A 45 -7.25 2.45 3.96
C SER A 45 -7.69 2.31 2.51
N VAL A 46 -7.23 3.19 1.61
CA VAL A 46 -7.54 3.12 0.17
C VAL A 46 -6.63 2.11 -0.55
N ILE A 47 -5.34 2.06 -0.18
CA ILE A 47 -4.35 1.21 -0.86
C ILE A 47 -4.69 -0.28 -0.75
N THR A 48 -5.05 -0.76 0.44
CA THR A 48 -5.29 -2.20 0.67
C THR A 48 -6.40 -2.80 -0.18
N PRO A 49 -7.65 -2.27 -0.19
CA PRO A 49 -8.72 -2.82 -1.02
C PRO A 49 -8.41 -2.68 -2.52
N LEU A 50 -7.79 -1.59 -2.96
CA LEU A 50 -7.36 -1.44 -4.36
C LEU A 50 -6.26 -2.44 -4.75
N GLY A 51 -5.31 -2.70 -3.85
CA GLY A 51 -4.25 -3.69 -4.05
C GLY A 51 -4.80 -5.10 -4.22
N PHE A 52 -5.70 -5.53 -3.33
CA PHE A 52 -6.30 -6.85 -3.40
C PHE A 52 -7.23 -7.04 -4.60
N THR A 53 -8.00 -6.01 -4.97
CA THR A 53 -8.83 -6.07 -6.18
C THR A 53 -7.98 -6.18 -7.45
N ALA A 54 -6.91 -5.39 -7.56
CA ALA A 54 -5.97 -5.49 -8.68
C ALA A 54 -5.26 -6.85 -8.71
N LEU A 55 -4.85 -7.36 -7.55
CA LEU A 55 -4.18 -8.65 -7.43
C LEU A 55 -5.10 -9.81 -7.85
N ALA A 56 -6.36 -9.79 -7.41
CA ALA A 56 -7.36 -10.78 -7.81
C ALA A 56 -7.61 -10.75 -9.33
N ALA A 57 -7.73 -9.54 -9.91
CA ALA A 57 -7.97 -9.36 -11.34
C ALA A 57 -6.81 -9.86 -12.23
N CYS A 58 -5.58 -9.82 -11.72
CA CYS A 58 -4.37 -10.23 -12.46
C CYS A 58 -3.87 -11.64 -12.13
N THR A 59 -4.57 -12.40 -11.28
CA THR A 59 -4.14 -13.74 -10.86
C THR A 59 -5.05 -14.82 -11.44
N GLU A 60 -4.46 -15.87 -12.02
CA GLU A 60 -5.19 -17.06 -12.46
C GLU A 60 -5.91 -17.74 -11.29
N PRO A 61 -7.15 -18.24 -11.48
CA PRO A 61 -7.94 -18.82 -10.39
C PRO A 61 -7.23 -19.91 -9.59
N GLU A 62 -6.44 -20.74 -10.26
CA GLU A 62 -5.71 -21.86 -9.68
C GLU A 62 -4.56 -21.41 -8.78
N ARG A 63 -4.10 -20.15 -8.91
CA ARG A 63 -2.97 -19.56 -8.17
C ARG A 63 -3.39 -18.43 -7.23
N LEU A 64 -4.67 -18.09 -7.16
CA LEU A 64 -5.21 -17.04 -6.30
C LEU A 64 -4.76 -17.19 -4.84
N GLY A 65 -4.88 -18.40 -4.27
CA GLY A 65 -4.48 -18.65 -2.88
C GLY A 65 -2.99 -18.37 -2.62
N ALA A 66 -2.11 -18.78 -3.53
CA ALA A 66 -0.67 -18.54 -3.40
C ALA A 66 -0.31 -17.05 -3.59
N SER A 67 -0.97 -16.37 -4.52
CA SER A 67 -0.78 -14.93 -4.79
C SER A 67 -1.24 -14.07 -3.60
N MET A 68 -2.44 -14.35 -3.09
CA MET A 68 -3.00 -13.69 -1.91
C MET A 68 -2.16 -13.95 -0.66
N GLY A 69 -1.71 -15.20 -0.47
CA GLY A 69 -0.81 -15.55 0.62
C GLY A 69 0.51 -14.77 0.57
N ALA A 70 1.10 -14.61 -0.61
CA ALA A 70 2.31 -13.79 -0.77
C ALA A 70 2.07 -12.30 -0.47
N ALA A 71 0.90 -11.76 -0.85
CA ALA A 71 0.53 -10.39 -0.54
C ALA A 71 0.33 -10.18 0.97
N GLU A 72 -0.31 -11.12 1.65
CA GLU A 72 -0.55 -11.04 3.10
C GLU A 72 0.74 -11.22 3.90
N LEU A 73 1.63 -12.12 3.47
CA LEU A 73 2.99 -12.20 4.01
C LEU A 73 3.75 -10.89 3.83
N GLY A 74 3.56 -10.21 2.70
CA GLY A 74 4.11 -8.87 2.45
C GLY A 74 3.58 -7.84 3.45
N ARG A 75 2.28 -7.85 3.76
CA ARG A 75 1.67 -6.96 4.77
C ARG A 75 2.23 -7.23 6.16
N GLU A 76 2.27 -8.49 6.60
CA GLU A 76 2.81 -8.87 7.91
C GLU A 76 4.30 -8.52 8.04
N LEU A 77 5.09 -8.72 6.97
CA LEU A 77 6.48 -8.30 6.94
C LEU A 77 6.61 -6.78 7.02
N GLY A 78 5.69 -6.03 6.42
CA GLY A 78 5.61 -4.58 6.55
C GLY A 78 5.29 -4.13 7.97
N ASP A 79 4.31 -4.76 8.62
CA ASP A 79 3.87 -4.42 9.98
C ASP A 79 4.96 -4.72 11.03
N ALA A 80 5.71 -5.81 10.85
CA ALA A 80 6.85 -6.12 11.71
C ALA A 80 8.11 -5.31 11.32
N GLY A 81 8.42 -5.25 10.03
CA GLY A 81 9.67 -4.69 9.50
C GLY A 81 9.71 -3.17 9.49
N GLY A 82 8.58 -2.51 9.29
CA GLY A 82 8.48 -1.04 9.25
C GLY A 82 8.94 -0.39 10.56
N PRO A 83 8.34 -0.72 11.71
CA PRO A 83 8.76 -0.20 13.00
C PRO A 83 10.21 -0.57 13.36
N LEU A 84 10.64 -1.78 13.02
CA LEU A 84 12.03 -2.22 13.27
C LEU A 84 13.04 -1.39 12.49
N LEU A 85 12.82 -1.18 11.19
CA LEU A 85 13.71 -0.40 10.33
C LEU A 85 13.75 1.07 10.74
N VAL A 86 12.57 1.69 10.92
CA VAL A 86 12.46 3.10 11.31
C VAL A 86 13.07 3.32 12.69
N GLY A 87 12.82 2.41 13.63
CA GLY A 87 13.41 2.43 14.96
C GLY A 87 14.93 2.29 14.92
N ALA A 88 15.47 1.35 14.13
CA ALA A 88 16.90 1.18 13.97
C ALA A 88 17.58 2.44 13.39
N MET A 89 16.98 3.05 12.37
CA MET A 89 17.46 4.32 11.80
C MET A 89 17.39 5.47 12.82
N ALA A 90 16.32 5.53 13.62
CA ALA A 90 16.18 6.54 14.67
C ALA A 90 17.24 6.38 15.77
N VAL A 91 17.57 5.15 16.16
CA VAL A 91 18.63 4.86 17.13
C VAL A 91 20.00 5.21 16.57
N ALA A 92 20.26 4.89 15.29
CA ALA A 92 21.58 5.08 14.68
C ALA A 92 21.87 6.54 14.30
N ALA A 93 20.86 7.29 13.81
CA ALA A 93 21.05 8.60 13.19
C ALA A 93 20.02 9.67 13.62
N GLY A 94 19.19 9.35 14.62
CA GLY A 94 18.20 10.27 15.18
C GLY A 94 16.81 10.19 14.51
N PRO A 95 15.75 10.71 15.17
CA PRO A 95 14.36 10.55 14.71
C PRO A 95 14.09 11.09 13.30
N GLY A 96 14.75 12.19 12.92
CA GLY A 96 14.63 12.75 11.58
C GLY A 96 15.10 11.78 10.48
N ALA A 97 16.16 11.00 10.73
CA ALA A 97 16.62 9.97 9.81
C ALA A 97 15.63 8.80 9.73
N GLY A 98 15.00 8.42 10.85
CA GLY A 98 13.93 7.42 10.86
C GLY A 98 12.71 7.83 10.02
N PHE A 99 12.21 9.05 10.22
CA PHE A 99 11.11 9.59 9.40
C PHE A 99 11.51 9.81 7.94
N GLY A 100 12.75 10.24 7.68
CA GLY A 100 13.29 10.38 6.34
C GLY A 100 13.35 9.04 5.60
N ALA A 101 13.76 7.96 6.27
CA ALA A 101 13.74 6.62 5.70
C ALA A 101 12.33 6.15 5.37
N LEU A 102 11.37 6.35 6.29
CA LEU A 102 9.96 6.03 6.06
C LEU A 102 9.39 6.80 4.86
N ALA A 103 9.68 8.10 4.77
CA ALA A 103 9.23 8.96 3.69
C ALA A 103 9.82 8.51 2.34
N ALA A 104 11.12 8.19 2.29
CA ALA A 104 11.78 7.71 1.09
C ALA A 104 11.19 6.37 0.61
N LEU A 105 10.99 5.40 1.50
CA LEU A 105 10.40 4.11 1.14
C LEU A 105 8.99 4.25 0.59
N THR A 106 8.15 5.07 1.24
CA THR A 106 6.78 5.31 0.80
C THR A 106 6.75 6.03 -0.56
N ALA A 107 7.62 7.02 -0.76
CA ALA A 107 7.73 7.75 -2.03
C ALA A 107 8.21 6.85 -3.19
N LEU A 108 9.08 5.88 -2.91
CA LEU A 108 9.60 4.94 -3.90
C LEU A 108 8.63 3.79 -4.22
N ALA A 109 7.69 3.45 -3.34
CA ALA A 109 6.77 2.33 -3.55
C ALA A 109 5.94 2.47 -4.83
N ALA A 110 5.32 3.64 -5.05
CA ALA A 110 4.49 3.90 -6.23
C ALA A 110 5.24 3.74 -7.57
N PRO A 111 6.42 4.37 -7.80
CA PRO A 111 7.15 4.19 -9.05
C PRO A 111 7.67 2.74 -9.22
N ILE A 112 8.05 2.05 -8.13
CA ILE A 112 8.43 0.63 -8.20
C ILE A 112 7.26 -0.21 -8.71
N VAL A 113 6.08 -0.09 -8.08
CA VAL A 113 4.88 -0.84 -8.48
C VAL A 113 4.49 -0.50 -9.92
N ARG A 114 4.47 0.78 -10.28
CA ARG A 114 4.17 1.25 -11.64
C ARG A 114 5.10 0.65 -12.69
N ASN A 115 6.38 0.45 -12.38
CA ASN A 115 7.34 -0.17 -13.29
C ASN A 115 7.19 -1.70 -13.40
N ARG A 116 6.44 -2.33 -12.49
CA ARG A 116 6.21 -3.79 -12.48
C ARG A 116 4.88 -4.19 -13.10
N LEU A 117 3.91 -3.26 -13.22
CA LEU A 117 2.63 -3.52 -13.87
C LEU A 117 2.77 -3.52 -15.40
N PRO A 118 2.26 -4.55 -16.11
CA PRO A 118 2.14 -4.54 -17.57
C PRO A 118 1.28 -3.37 -18.03
N ARG A 119 1.77 -2.59 -19.00
CA ARG A 119 1.13 -1.35 -19.48
C ARG A 119 0.06 -1.60 -20.55
N ASP A 120 -0.81 -2.59 -20.39
CA ASP A 120 -1.82 -2.90 -21.42
C ASP A 120 -3.19 -3.16 -20.81
N ALA A 121 -3.84 -2.07 -20.38
CA ALA A 121 -5.29 -1.99 -20.14
C ALA A 121 -5.77 -0.54 -20.30
N GLY A 122 -5.30 0.14 -21.34
CA GLY A 122 -5.99 1.31 -21.86
C GLY A 122 -7.24 0.80 -22.55
N GLY A 123 -8.41 1.15 -22.04
CA GLY A 123 -9.69 0.67 -22.54
C GLY A 123 -9.87 0.97 -24.03
N GLU A 124 -9.93 -0.07 -24.85
CA GLU A 124 -10.89 -0.09 -25.95
C GLU A 124 -12.28 -0.21 -25.32
N SER A 125 -12.82 0.92 -24.89
CA SER A 125 -14.25 1.12 -24.86
C SER A 125 -14.70 1.28 -26.31
N THR A 126 -14.83 0.17 -27.05
CA THR A 126 -15.65 0.16 -28.26
C THR A 126 -17.05 0.58 -27.82
N PRO A 127 -17.58 1.73 -28.26
CA PRO A 127 -18.96 2.10 -27.96
C PRO A 127 -19.84 1.10 -28.68
N GLY A 128 -20.39 0.15 -27.91
CA GLY A 128 -21.40 -0.80 -28.37
C GLY A 128 -22.62 -0.01 -28.83
N THR A 129 -22.60 0.35 -30.11
CA THR A 129 -23.72 0.93 -30.83
C THR A 129 -24.80 -0.14 -30.91
N GLY A 130 -25.91 0.11 -30.20
CA GLY A 130 -27.24 -0.45 -30.44
C GLY A 130 -27.38 -1.97 -30.52
N ARG A 131 -27.81 -2.61 -29.42
CA ARG A 131 -28.61 -3.85 -29.51
C ARG A 131 -29.54 -4.04 -28.30
N SER A 132 -30.45 -3.08 -28.10
CA SER A 132 -31.63 -3.21 -27.21
C SER A 132 -32.90 -3.65 -27.96
N ALA A 133 -32.77 -4.21 -29.16
CA ALA A 133 -33.89 -4.84 -29.87
C ALA A 133 -33.69 -6.36 -29.89
N ASN A 134 -34.58 -7.09 -29.23
CA ASN A 134 -34.69 -8.57 -29.12
C ASN A 134 -34.32 -9.24 -27.78
N LEU A 135 -34.64 -8.65 -26.63
CA LEU A 135 -34.89 -9.43 -25.41
C LEU A 135 -36.36 -9.90 -25.37
N GLY A 136 -36.74 -10.74 -26.34
CA GLY A 136 -38.10 -11.25 -26.49
C GLY A 136 -38.21 -12.58 -27.22
N ARG A 137 -37.11 -13.31 -27.44
CA ARG A 137 -37.15 -14.62 -28.08
C ARG A 137 -35.98 -15.47 -27.60
N GLU A 138 -36.26 -16.73 -27.33
CA GLU A 138 -35.31 -17.82 -27.04
C GLU A 138 -34.84 -17.95 -25.58
N LEU A 139 -35.76 -18.45 -24.75
CA LEU A 139 -35.42 -19.56 -23.85
C LEU A 139 -34.93 -20.75 -24.70
N SER A 140 -33.66 -21.14 -24.57
CA SER A 140 -33.21 -22.51 -24.87
C SER A 140 -31.96 -22.89 -24.08
N PRO A 141 -31.99 -24.01 -23.32
CA PRO A 141 -30.92 -24.44 -22.45
C PRO A 141 -30.02 -25.49 -23.12
N THR A 142 -29.16 -25.12 -24.08
CA THR A 142 -28.04 -25.99 -24.50
C THR A 142 -27.03 -25.21 -25.35
N ALA A 143 -25.97 -24.67 -24.75
CA ALA A 143 -24.74 -24.31 -25.47
C ALA A 143 -23.61 -24.00 -24.48
N THR A 144 -22.98 -25.04 -23.95
CA THR A 144 -21.63 -24.95 -23.37
C THR A 144 -20.66 -24.69 -24.52
N ARG A 145 -20.52 -23.42 -24.93
CA ARG A 145 -19.55 -23.01 -25.96
C ARG A 145 -18.37 -22.34 -25.29
N SER A 146 -17.33 -23.15 -25.11
CA SER A 146 -15.96 -22.83 -24.73
C SER A 146 -15.28 -21.82 -25.67
N ARG A 147 -15.70 -20.55 -25.63
CA ARG A 147 -15.00 -19.45 -26.31
C ARG A 147 -14.62 -18.40 -25.29
N GLY A 148 -13.31 -18.31 -24.99
CA GLY A 148 -12.76 -17.18 -24.26
C GLY A 148 -11.57 -17.42 -23.34
N LEU A 149 -10.85 -18.56 -23.42
CA LEU A 149 -9.59 -18.78 -22.65
C LEU A 149 -8.33 -18.49 -23.49
N GLY A 150 -8.46 -17.70 -24.55
CA GLY A 150 -7.38 -17.45 -25.52
C GLY A 150 -6.39 -16.35 -25.15
N SER A 151 -6.74 -15.36 -24.32
CA SER A 151 -5.90 -14.15 -24.18
C SER A 151 -5.09 -14.03 -22.88
N VAL A 152 -5.34 -14.87 -21.87
CA VAL A 152 -4.55 -14.82 -20.62
C VAL A 152 -3.30 -15.70 -20.73
N GLY A 153 -3.39 -16.83 -21.44
CA GLY A 153 -2.26 -17.74 -21.68
C GLY A 153 -1.16 -17.20 -22.61
N GLU A 154 -1.43 -16.16 -23.41
CA GLU A 154 -0.40 -15.49 -24.22
C GLU A 154 0.46 -14.52 -23.40
N CYS A 155 -0.05 -13.99 -22.28
CA CYS A 155 0.67 -13.04 -21.44
C CYS A 155 1.87 -13.70 -20.70
N LEU A 156 1.84 -15.03 -20.53
CA LEU A 156 2.93 -15.80 -19.93
C LEU A 156 3.96 -16.34 -20.96
N LYS A 157 3.60 -16.39 -22.24
CA LYS A 157 4.47 -16.95 -23.30
C LYS A 157 5.54 -15.98 -23.81
N GLY A 158 5.39 -14.67 -23.54
CA GLY A 158 6.35 -13.64 -23.94
C GLY A 158 7.56 -13.43 -23.02
N ARG A 159 7.71 -14.18 -21.92
CA ARG A 159 8.78 -13.96 -20.91
C ARG A 159 9.82 -15.08 -20.80
N ILE A 160 9.74 -16.11 -21.65
CA ILE A 160 10.78 -17.14 -21.76
C ILE A 160 11.27 -17.19 -23.20
N ARG A 161 11.91 -16.10 -23.64
CA ARG A 161 12.92 -16.08 -24.70
C ARG A 161 13.91 -14.96 -24.41
#